data_AF-A0A939XI68-F1
#
_entry.id   AF-A0A939XI68-F1
#
_cell.length_a   1.000
_cell.length_b   1.000
_cell.length_c   1.000
_cell.angle_alpha   90.00
_cell.angle_beta   90.00
_cell.angle_gamma   90.00
#
_symmetry.space_group_name_H-M   'P 1'
#
loop_
_entity.id
_entity.type
_entity.pdbx_description
1 polymer ?
#
loop_
_entity_poly.entity_id
_entity_poly.type
_entity_poly.pdbx_seq_one_letter_code
_entity_poly.pdbx_strand_id
1 'polypeptide(L)'
;MNKDWSEKNKEMQVLIGKAATLADGISVLIDLRNDLLTQISYVVYGYPSEAFYQMPFAGAAGYQSKTLAYSMWHIFRIEDIVAHTLIGGDEQVLFAGGWQEKIGSPIITTGNELRGEEIAQ
;
A
#
# COMPACT_ATOMS: atom_id res chain seq x y z
N MET A 1 13.63 9.82 3.53
CA MET A 1 12.19 9.89 3.84
C MET A 1 11.80 11.35 3.94
N ASN A 2 10.65 11.75 3.39
CA ASN A 2 10.14 13.12 3.51
C ASN A 2 10.03 13.50 5.01
N LYS A 3 10.49 14.71 5.37
CA LYS A 3 10.57 15.16 6.76
C LYS A 3 9.18 15.27 7.39
N ASP A 4 8.24 15.87 6.69
CA ASP A 4 6.88 16.11 7.16
C ASP A 4 6.14 14.79 7.39
N TRP A 5 6.30 13.82 6.48
CA TRP A 5 5.73 12.47 6.68
C TRP A 5 6.32 11.76 7.89
N SER A 6 7.62 11.91 8.11
CA SER A 6 8.30 11.34 9.28
C SER A 6 7.78 11.95 10.58
N GLU A 7 7.52 13.25 10.59
CA GLU A 7 6.96 13.97 11.74
C GLU A 7 5.51 13.55 12.00
N LYS A 8 4.64 13.55 10.99
CA LYS A 8 3.25 13.06 11.09
C LYS A 8 3.18 11.61 11.59
N ASN A 9 4.05 10.74 11.09
CA ASN A 9 4.09 9.34 11.54
C ASN A 9 4.49 9.22 13.01
N LYS A 10 5.50 9.99 13.47
CA LYS A 10 5.89 10.01 14.88
C LYS A 10 4.78 10.54 15.78
N GLU A 11 4.14 11.63 15.38
CA GLU A 11 3.02 12.23 16.09
C GLU A 11 1.86 11.24 16.22
N MET A 12 1.44 10.64 15.11
CA MET A 12 0.40 9.62 15.08
C MET A 12 0.71 8.48 16.06
N GLN A 13 1.93 7.92 16.04
CA GLN A 13 2.34 6.83 16.93
C GLN A 13 2.24 7.20 18.42
N VAL A 14 2.57 8.45 18.78
CA VAL A 14 2.46 8.93 20.16
C VAL A 14 0.99 9.07 20.58
N LEU A 15 0.14 9.60 19.70
CA LEU A 15 -1.27 9.88 19.98
C LEU A 15 -2.10 8.60 20.12
N ILE A 16 -1.89 7.60 19.25
CA ILE A 16 -2.64 6.32 19.32
C ILE A 16 -2.30 5.50 20.57
N GLY A 17 -1.16 5.77 21.21
CA GLY A 17 -0.73 5.06 22.42
C GLY A 17 -1.53 5.39 23.68
N LYS A 18 -2.43 6.38 23.65
CA LYS A 18 -3.25 6.79 24.80
C LYS A 18 -4.72 6.92 24.40
N ALA A 19 -5.62 6.35 25.21
CA ALA A 19 -7.06 6.43 24.97
C ALA A 19 -7.57 7.88 24.86
N ALA A 20 -7.02 8.81 25.65
CA ALA A 20 -7.42 10.21 25.66
C ALA A 20 -7.08 10.96 24.35
N THR A 21 -6.12 10.47 23.56
CA THR A 21 -5.64 11.11 22.32
C THR A 21 -5.84 10.25 21.08
N LEU A 22 -6.58 9.15 21.21
CA LEU A 22 -6.77 8.19 20.12
C LEU A 22 -7.46 8.81 18.90
N ALA A 23 -8.49 9.64 19.13
CA ALA A 23 -9.21 10.33 18.06
C ALA A 23 -8.29 11.27 17.26
N ASP A 24 -7.43 12.03 17.94
CA ASP A 24 -6.44 12.90 17.31
C ASP A 24 -5.42 12.08 16.52
N GLY A 25 -4.96 10.96 17.08
CA GLY A 25 -4.06 10.03 16.40
C GLY A 25 -4.65 9.45 15.12
N ILE A 26 -5.94 9.10 15.13
CA ILE A 26 -6.66 8.67 13.93
C ILE A 26 -6.73 9.80 12.89
N SER A 27 -6.98 11.05 13.32
CA SER A 27 -6.98 12.20 12.39
C SER A 27 -5.62 12.36 11.72
N VAL A 28 -4.52 12.33 12.47
CA VAL A 28 -3.16 12.44 11.92
C VAL A 28 -2.84 11.27 10.99
N LEU A 29 -3.29 10.06 11.32
CA LEU A 29 -3.13 8.89 10.44
C LEU A 29 -3.84 9.08 9.10
N ILE A 30 -5.08 9.58 9.13
CA ILE A 30 -5.87 9.85 7.92
C ILE A 30 -5.20 10.94 7.07
N ASP A 31 -4.70 12.00 7.71
CA ASP A 31 -3.98 13.07 7.01
C ASP A 31 -2.69 12.55 6.34
N LEU A 32 -1.91 11.75 7.05
CA LEU A 32 -0.72 11.12 6.47
C LEU A 32 -1.09 10.17 5.31
N ARG A 33 -2.16 9.39 5.46
CA ARG A 33 -2.68 8.52 4.40
C ARG A 33 -3.05 9.33 3.15
N ASN A 34 -3.72 10.47 3.31
CA ASN A 34 -4.11 11.34 2.20
C ASN A 34 -2.89 11.91 1.45
N ASP A 35 -1.85 12.32 2.18
CA ASP A 35 -0.59 12.76 1.57
C ASP A 35 0.06 11.65 0.74
N LEU A 36 0.16 10.45 1.30
CA LEU A 36 0.75 9.29 0.62
C LEU A 36 -0.08 8.87 -0.60
N LEU A 37 -1.40 8.86 -0.48
CA LEU A 37 -2.31 8.54 -1.60
C LEU A 37 -2.22 9.57 -2.72
N THR A 38 -1.98 10.84 -2.39
CA THR A 38 -1.72 11.89 -3.38
C THR A 38 -0.45 11.58 -4.19
N GLN A 39 0.61 11.09 -3.54
CA GLN A 39 1.82 10.67 -4.25
C GLN A 39 1.60 9.46 -5.15
N ILE A 40 0.85 8.45 -4.66
CA ILE A 40 0.47 7.30 -5.48
C ILE A 40 -0.32 7.76 -6.70
N SER A 41 -1.23 8.72 -6.54
CA SER A 41 -2.01 9.27 -7.65
C SER A 41 -1.10 9.95 -8.68
N TYR A 42 -0.10 10.72 -8.25
CA TYR A 42 0.88 11.29 -9.19
C TYR A 42 1.67 10.23 -9.95
N VAL A 43 2.03 9.10 -9.31
CA VAL A 43 2.66 7.98 -10.01
C VAL A 43 1.70 7.38 -11.03
N VAL A 44 0.48 7.04 -10.62
CA VAL A 44 -0.56 6.40 -11.46
C VAL A 44 -0.90 7.24 -12.69
N TYR A 45 -1.05 8.55 -12.54
CA TYR A 45 -1.44 9.44 -13.63
C TYR A 45 -0.26 10.05 -14.39
N GLY A 46 0.94 10.05 -13.81
CA GLY A 46 2.12 10.71 -14.39
C GLY A 46 3.06 9.76 -15.15
N TYR A 47 3.02 8.47 -14.87
CA TYR A 47 3.98 7.51 -15.42
C TYR A 47 3.36 6.70 -16.57
N PRO A 48 4.15 6.35 -17.60
CA PRO A 48 3.67 5.49 -18.67
C PRO A 48 3.44 4.06 -18.16
N SER A 49 2.57 3.30 -18.81
CA SER A 49 2.20 1.93 -18.39
C SER A 49 3.42 1.01 -18.26
N GLU A 50 4.44 1.21 -19.09
CA GLU A 50 5.72 0.52 -19.08
C GLU A 50 6.41 0.57 -17.72
N ALA A 51 6.32 1.70 -17.02
CA ALA A 51 6.97 1.88 -15.73
C ALA A 51 6.37 0.97 -14.64
N PHE A 52 5.15 0.47 -14.83
CA PHE A 52 4.45 -0.34 -13.83
C PHE A 52 4.93 -1.79 -13.76
N TYR A 53 5.40 -2.33 -14.88
CA TYR A 53 5.90 -3.71 -14.97
C TYR A 53 7.42 -3.80 -15.15
N GLN A 54 8.11 -2.70 -15.43
CA GLN A 54 9.58 -2.68 -15.48
C GLN A 54 10.21 -2.86 -14.09
N MET A 55 11.33 -3.59 -14.06
CA MET A 55 12.14 -3.83 -12.87
C MET A 55 13.59 -3.37 -13.10
N PRO A 56 13.85 -2.05 -13.13
CA PRO A 56 15.15 -1.51 -13.52
C PRO A 56 16.31 -1.86 -12.57
N PHE A 57 16.00 -2.23 -11.32
CA PHE A 57 17.00 -2.58 -10.30
C PHE A 57 16.82 -4.02 -9.80
N ALA A 58 16.60 -4.96 -10.71
CA ALA A 58 16.47 -6.38 -10.38
C ALA A 58 17.66 -6.86 -9.53
N GLY A 59 17.37 -7.61 -8.45
CA GLY A 59 18.38 -8.15 -7.54
C GLY A 59 18.96 -7.16 -6.50
N ALA A 60 18.54 -5.90 -6.49
CA ALA A 60 18.94 -4.96 -5.45
C ALA A 60 18.38 -5.36 -4.06
N ALA A 61 19.11 -5.07 -2.98
CA ALA A 61 18.78 -5.50 -1.62
C ALA A 61 17.57 -4.78 -0.95
N GLY A 62 16.71 -4.10 -1.71
CA GLY A 62 15.60 -3.31 -1.18
C GLY A 62 14.38 -3.24 -2.11
N TYR A 63 13.39 -2.45 -1.74
CA TYR A 63 12.12 -2.32 -2.49
C TYR A 63 12.29 -1.82 -3.93
N GLN A 64 13.39 -1.15 -4.25
CA GLN A 64 13.73 -0.78 -5.62
C GLN A 64 13.90 -2.00 -6.56
N SER A 65 14.05 -3.21 -6.00
CA SER A 65 14.04 -4.47 -6.76
C SER A 65 12.64 -4.96 -7.14
N LYS A 66 11.58 -4.23 -6.77
CA LYS A 66 10.17 -4.58 -7.04
C LYS A 66 9.61 -3.66 -8.13
N THR A 67 8.59 -4.14 -8.84
CA THR A 67 7.84 -3.31 -9.80
C THR A 67 6.92 -2.32 -9.07
N LEU A 68 6.48 -1.26 -9.75
CA LEU A 68 5.48 -0.35 -9.16
C LEU A 68 4.13 -1.07 -8.98
N ALA A 69 3.73 -1.92 -9.94
CA ALA A 69 2.52 -2.72 -9.84
C ALA A 69 2.54 -3.61 -8.59
N TYR A 70 3.63 -4.34 -8.35
CA TYR A 70 3.80 -5.13 -7.13
C TYR A 70 3.69 -4.27 -5.88
N SER A 71 4.37 -3.11 -5.87
CA SER A 71 4.41 -2.25 -4.69
C SER A 71 3.03 -1.70 -4.34
N MET A 72 2.24 -1.33 -5.36
CA MET A 72 0.84 -0.90 -5.18
C MET A 72 -0.05 -2.06 -4.72
N TRP A 73 0.06 -3.22 -5.37
CA TRP A 73 -0.67 -4.43 -4.96
C TRP A 73 -0.39 -4.75 -3.49
N HIS A 74 0.89 -4.78 -3.10
CA HIS A 74 1.32 -5.08 -1.74
C HIS A 74 0.71 -4.15 -0.69
N ILE A 75 0.76 -2.83 -0.94
CA ILE A 75 0.22 -1.81 -0.02
C ILE A 75 -1.29 -1.97 0.12
N PHE A 76 -2.03 -2.00 -1.00
CA PHE A 76 -3.49 -2.01 -0.96
C PHE A 76 -4.04 -3.35 -0.48
N ARG A 77 -3.35 -4.47 -0.73
CA ARG A 77 -3.74 -5.77 -0.16
C ARG A 77 -3.55 -5.84 1.35
N ILE A 78 -2.50 -5.23 1.90
CA ILE A 78 -2.37 -5.10 3.36
C ILE A 78 -3.51 -4.27 3.93
N GLU A 79 -3.79 -3.12 3.33
CA GLU A 79 -4.86 -2.22 3.81
C GLU A 79 -6.24 -2.90 3.75
N ASP A 80 -6.57 -3.55 2.63
CA ASP A 80 -7.84 -4.26 2.42
C ASP A 80 -8.02 -5.41 3.43
N ILE A 81 -7.02 -6.29 3.59
CA ILE A 81 -7.10 -7.39 4.57
C ILE A 81 -7.27 -6.85 5.99
N VAL A 82 -6.49 -5.84 6.39
CA VAL A 82 -6.56 -5.31 7.76
C VAL A 82 -7.89 -4.60 8.01
N ALA A 83 -8.33 -3.73 7.09
CA ALA A 83 -9.57 -2.99 7.25
C ALA A 83 -10.79 -3.92 7.29
N HIS A 84 -10.87 -4.87 6.36
CA HIS A 84 -12.06 -5.70 6.22
C HIS A 84 -12.03 -6.95 7.09
N THR A 85 -10.94 -7.69 7.10
CA THR A 85 -10.88 -8.96 7.86
C THR A 85 -10.63 -8.74 9.35
N LEU A 86 -9.73 -7.82 9.73
CA LEU A 86 -9.35 -7.64 11.14
C LEU A 86 -10.22 -6.62 11.87
N ILE A 87 -10.54 -5.48 11.23
CA ILE A 87 -11.27 -4.39 11.89
C ILE A 87 -12.78 -4.52 11.65
N GLY A 88 -13.22 -4.63 10.40
CA GLY A 88 -14.64 -4.68 10.03
C GLY A 88 -15.31 -6.03 10.25
N GLY A 89 -14.56 -7.13 10.10
CA GLY A 89 -15.10 -8.48 10.07
C GLY A 89 -15.99 -8.74 8.85
N ASP A 90 -15.77 -8.04 7.74
CA ASP A 90 -16.56 -8.10 6.51
C ASP A 90 -15.72 -8.55 5.29
N GLU A 91 -16.36 -8.58 4.13
CA GLU A 91 -15.73 -9.02 2.88
C GLU A 91 -14.67 -8.03 2.40
N GLN A 92 -13.50 -8.56 2.03
CA GLN A 92 -12.42 -7.76 1.43
C GLN A 92 -12.85 -7.19 0.08
N VAL A 93 -12.44 -5.95 -0.21
CA VAL A 93 -12.73 -5.26 -1.48
C VAL A 93 -12.30 -6.08 -2.68
N LEU A 94 -11.18 -6.81 -2.62
CA LEU A 94 -10.73 -7.67 -3.71
C LEU A 94 -11.80 -8.67 -4.18
N PHE A 95 -12.60 -9.21 -3.25
CA PHE A 95 -13.62 -10.23 -3.53
C PHE A 95 -14.99 -9.61 -3.81
N ALA A 96 -15.22 -8.37 -3.39
CA ALA A 96 -16.41 -7.61 -3.74
C ALA A 96 -16.38 -7.16 -5.22
N GLY A 97 -17.54 -7.15 -5.90
CA GLY A 97 -17.70 -6.45 -7.19
C GLY A 97 -16.86 -6.94 -8.38
N GLY A 98 -16.32 -8.17 -8.30
CA GLY A 98 -15.53 -8.80 -9.38
C GLY A 98 -14.15 -8.18 -9.58
N TRP A 99 -13.57 -7.54 -8.57
CA TRP A 99 -12.25 -6.92 -8.68
C TRP A 99 -11.13 -7.93 -8.91
N GLN A 100 -11.18 -9.10 -8.29
CA GLN A 100 -10.23 -10.18 -8.55
C GLN A 100 -10.12 -10.52 -10.04
N GLU A 101 -11.25 -10.68 -10.73
CA GLU A 101 -11.30 -10.98 -12.16
C GLU A 101 -10.83 -9.80 -13.01
N LYS A 102 -11.24 -8.57 -12.68
CA LYS A 102 -10.86 -7.36 -13.42
C LYS A 102 -9.38 -7.05 -13.35
N ILE A 103 -8.77 -7.25 -12.17
CA ILE A 103 -7.34 -7.03 -11.97
C ILE A 103 -6.54 -8.15 -12.66
N GLY A 104 -7.08 -9.38 -12.69
CA GLY A 104 -6.41 -10.51 -13.31
C GLY A 104 -5.13 -10.94 -12.58
N SER A 105 -4.99 -10.58 -11.30
CA SER A 105 -3.82 -10.93 -10.49
C SER A 105 -3.76 -12.44 -10.27
N PRO A 106 -2.57 -13.07 -10.42
CA PRO A 106 -2.39 -14.50 -10.15
C PRO A 106 -2.41 -14.83 -8.65
N ILE A 107 -2.34 -13.82 -7.79
CA ILE A 107 -2.32 -13.95 -6.34
C ILE A 107 -3.47 -13.18 -5.69
N ILE A 108 -3.84 -13.60 -4.48
CA ILE A 108 -4.83 -12.92 -3.63
C ILE A 108 -4.22 -12.40 -2.32
N THR A 109 -2.97 -12.75 -2.05
CA THR A 109 -2.22 -12.42 -0.84
C THR A 109 -1.58 -11.03 -0.95
N THR A 110 -0.72 -10.67 0.00
CA THR A 110 0.10 -9.44 -0.07
C THR A 110 1.27 -9.55 -1.06
N GLY A 111 1.55 -10.73 -1.63
CA GLY A 111 2.65 -10.94 -2.57
C GLY A 111 4.03 -11.17 -1.94
N ASN A 112 4.13 -11.28 -0.61
CA ASN A 112 5.40 -11.58 0.08
C ASN A 112 6.05 -12.90 -0.35
N GLU A 113 5.27 -13.82 -0.90
CA GLU A 113 5.73 -15.09 -1.44
C GLU A 113 6.52 -14.94 -2.75
N LEU A 114 6.30 -13.86 -3.52
CA LEU A 114 6.88 -13.69 -4.85
C LEU A 114 8.37 -13.33 -4.78
N ARG A 115 9.19 -13.96 -5.64
CA ARG A 115 10.64 -13.75 -5.72
C ARG A 115 11.11 -13.49 -7.14
N GLY A 116 12.06 -12.56 -7.29
CA GLY A 116 12.74 -12.31 -8.56
C GLY A 116 11.77 -12.08 -9.72
N GLU A 117 11.81 -12.95 -10.72
CA GLU A 117 11.00 -12.86 -11.94
C GLU A 117 9.49 -12.99 -11.70
N GLU A 118 9.05 -13.65 -10.62
CA GLU A 118 7.62 -13.78 -10.27
C GLU A 118 6.94 -12.44 -9.97
N ILE A 119 7.74 -11.37 -9.79
CA ILE A 119 7.30 -10.01 -9.48
C ILE A 119 7.14 -9.18 -10.77
N ALA A 120 7.78 -9.62 -11.85
CA ALA A 120 7.79 -8.95 -13.15
C ALA A 120 6.83 -9.57 -14.17
N GLN A 121 6.17 -10.69 -13.82
CA GLN A 121 5.09 -11.33 -14.59
C GLN A 121 3.74 -10.72 -14.24
#